data_AF-A0A160THQ1-F1
#
_entry.id   AF-A0A160THQ1-F1
#
_cell.length_a   1.000
_cell.length_b   1.000
_cell.length_c   1.000
_cell.angle_alpha   90.00
_cell.angle_beta   90.00
_cell.angle_gamma   90.00
#
_symmetry.space_group_name_H-M   'P 1'
#
loop_
_entity.id
_entity.type
_entity.pdbx_description
1 polymer ?
#
loop_
_entity_poly.entity_id
_entity_poly.type
_entity_poly.pdbx_seq_one_letter_code
_entity_poly.pdbx_strand_id
1 'polypeptide(L)'
;MTLAKRGLGALARFVKAFKLSYGELEASLDLGEVGIADNGDLEADLIDLVDLVSRAAGERETALVLFIDELQYVAERELAALITALHRARQNDRPITLVGAGLPQLVGQMGRAKSYAERLFLFASIGPLDATAATAALVHPIEAEECSITPDAVTRILEVTENYPYFLQEWGKQSWEAAAQCPITASDVDIAHPAAIAALDGSFFRVRFDRLTPSEKRYLRAMADLGPGPCSSTAIADHLQRKASSFGPVRASLVAKGMIYTPGYGQTAFTVPLFDAFMRRAMPEG
;
A
#
# COMPACT_ATOMS: atom_id res chain seq x y z
N MET A 1 -5.75 22.63 -34.65
CA MET A 1 -5.96 22.52 -33.18
C MET A 1 -4.65 22.03 -32.56
N THR A 2 -4.13 22.64 -31.49
CA THR A 2 -2.82 22.23 -30.90
C THR A 2 -2.88 20.80 -30.37
N LEU A 3 -1.77 20.04 -30.34
CA LEU A 3 -1.75 18.70 -29.75
C LEU A 3 -2.25 18.69 -28.31
N ALA A 4 -1.95 19.74 -27.53
CA ALA A 4 -2.47 19.91 -26.18
C ALA A 4 -4.02 19.95 -26.14
N LYS A 5 -4.66 20.72 -27.04
CA LYS A 5 -6.12 20.76 -27.13
C LYS A 5 -6.69 19.42 -27.62
N ARG A 6 -5.99 18.72 -28.52
CA ARG A 6 -6.38 17.37 -28.98
C ARG A 6 -6.27 16.34 -27.85
N GLY A 7 -5.19 16.38 -27.07
CA GLY A 7 -4.95 15.51 -25.92
C GLY A 7 -5.99 15.71 -24.82
N LEU A 8 -6.29 16.96 -24.46
CA LEU A 8 -7.37 17.28 -23.52
C LEU A 8 -8.72 16.73 -24.02
N GLY A 9 -8.94 16.81 -25.33
CA GLY A 9 -10.11 16.26 -25.97
C GLY A 9 -10.24 14.74 -25.95
N ALA A 10 -9.13 14.04 -26.21
CA ALA A 10 -9.07 12.59 -26.11
C ALA A 10 -9.27 12.13 -24.66
N LEU A 11 -8.68 12.83 -23.69
CA LEU A 11 -8.89 12.53 -22.27
C LEU A 11 -10.37 12.68 -21.87
N ALA A 12 -11.01 13.77 -22.28
CA ALA A 12 -12.43 14.00 -21.97
C ALA A 12 -13.34 12.92 -22.56
N ARG A 13 -13.05 12.45 -23.80
CA ARG A 13 -13.79 11.35 -24.42
C ARG A 13 -13.50 9.99 -23.81
N PHE A 14 -12.24 9.65 -23.56
CA PHE A 14 -11.87 8.42 -22.86
C PHE A 14 -12.64 8.30 -21.54
N VAL A 15 -12.67 9.39 -20.77
CA VAL A 15 -13.44 9.48 -19.52
C VAL A 15 -14.93 9.30 -19.77
N LYS A 16 -15.51 9.88 -20.83
CA LYS A 16 -16.93 9.74 -21.20
C LYS A 16 -17.29 8.32 -21.66
N ALA A 17 -16.45 7.67 -22.45
CA ALA A 17 -16.60 6.29 -22.91
C ALA A 17 -16.59 5.32 -21.72
N PHE A 18 -15.65 5.53 -20.80
CA PHE A 18 -15.57 4.75 -19.56
C PHE A 18 -16.77 5.01 -18.61
N LYS A 19 -17.25 6.26 -18.53
CA LYS A 19 -18.45 6.63 -17.75
C LYS A 19 -19.72 5.91 -18.20
N LEU A 20 -19.90 5.75 -19.51
CA LEU A 20 -21.00 4.96 -20.08
C LEU A 20 -20.95 3.47 -19.65
N SER A 21 -19.80 2.99 -19.20
CA SER A 21 -19.60 1.61 -18.73
C SER A 21 -19.59 1.45 -17.20
N TYR A 22 -19.37 2.51 -16.40
CA TYR A 22 -19.14 2.39 -14.94
C TYR A 22 -19.86 3.39 -14.00
N GLY A 23 -20.76 4.24 -14.50
CA GLY A 23 -21.59 5.13 -13.65
C GLY A 23 -21.06 6.56 -13.49
N GLU A 24 -21.93 7.46 -13.02
CA GLU A 24 -21.89 8.91 -13.28
C GLU A 24 -20.80 9.71 -12.53
N LEU A 25 -19.93 10.33 -13.31
CA LEU A 25 -19.22 11.56 -12.97
C LEU A 25 -19.49 12.54 -14.12
N GLU A 26 -19.87 13.79 -13.89
CA GLU A 26 -20.00 14.76 -15.00
C GLU A 26 -18.61 15.24 -15.43
N ALA A 27 -18.26 15.07 -16.71
CA ALA A 27 -17.14 15.80 -17.32
C ALA A 27 -17.69 16.53 -18.53
N SER A 28 -17.88 17.83 -18.38
CA SER A 28 -18.25 18.75 -19.46
C SER A 28 -16.97 19.26 -20.14
N LEU A 29 -16.42 18.48 -21.06
CA LEU A 29 -15.40 18.96 -21.99
C LEU A 29 -15.62 18.35 -23.38
N ASP A 30 -16.46 19.00 -24.19
CA ASP A 30 -16.57 18.73 -25.63
C ASP A 30 -15.48 19.50 -26.38
N LEU A 31 -14.29 18.90 -26.49
CA LEU A 31 -13.23 19.39 -27.37
C LEU A 31 -12.64 18.19 -28.16
N GLY A 32 -12.67 18.19 -29.49
CA GLY A 32 -11.79 17.34 -30.33
C GLY A 32 -12.44 16.35 -31.29
N GLU A 33 -11.63 15.84 -32.22
CA GLU A 33 -11.98 14.98 -33.37
C GLU A 33 -12.48 13.59 -32.94
N VAL A 34 -13.51 13.09 -33.64
CA VAL A 34 -14.13 11.77 -33.45
C VAL A 34 -13.13 10.64 -33.78
N GLY A 35 -13.01 9.62 -32.90
CA GLY A 35 -12.32 8.36 -33.21
C GLY A 35 -10.95 8.10 -32.56
N ILE A 36 -10.50 8.92 -31.61
CA ILE A 36 -9.27 8.66 -30.82
C ILE A 36 -9.66 8.36 -29.37
N ALA A 37 -9.27 7.19 -28.86
CA ALA A 37 -9.53 6.70 -27.50
C ALA A 37 -11.03 6.60 -27.12
N ASP A 38 -11.84 6.00 -28.00
CA ASP A 38 -13.31 5.94 -27.87
C ASP A 38 -13.91 4.69 -28.58
N ASN A 39 -13.16 3.59 -28.68
CA ASN A 39 -13.61 2.38 -29.38
C ASN A 39 -14.15 1.28 -28.44
N GLY A 40 -14.02 1.46 -27.12
CA GLY A 40 -14.51 0.52 -26.10
C GLY A 40 -13.54 -0.62 -25.77
N ASP A 41 -12.39 -0.68 -26.45
CA ASP A 41 -11.24 -1.50 -26.07
C ASP A 41 -10.25 -0.65 -25.25
N LEU A 42 -10.31 -0.84 -23.94
CA LEU A 42 -9.44 -0.17 -22.98
C LEU A 42 -7.95 -0.23 -23.36
N GLU A 43 -7.44 -1.35 -23.89
CA GLU A 43 -6.01 -1.44 -24.22
C GLU A 43 -5.65 -0.51 -25.38
N ALA A 44 -6.42 -0.53 -26.47
CA ALA A 44 -6.22 0.35 -27.62
C ALA A 44 -6.42 1.82 -27.26
N ASP A 45 -7.52 2.13 -26.55
CA ASP A 45 -7.88 3.49 -26.19
C ASP A 45 -6.82 4.12 -25.26
N LEU A 46 -6.28 3.34 -24.31
CA LEU A 46 -5.25 3.83 -23.40
C LEU A 46 -3.90 4.03 -24.10
N ILE A 47 -3.54 3.18 -25.08
CA ILE A 47 -2.36 3.39 -25.92
C ILE A 47 -2.45 4.72 -26.65
N ASP A 48 -3.59 4.98 -27.33
CA ASP A 48 -3.80 6.20 -28.11
C ASP A 48 -3.78 7.45 -27.23
N LEU A 49 -4.44 7.39 -26.07
CA LEU A 49 -4.47 8.49 -25.11
C LEU A 49 -3.07 8.80 -24.57
N VAL A 50 -2.35 7.78 -24.10
CA VAL A 50 -0.99 7.93 -23.56
C VAL A 50 -0.05 8.48 -24.63
N ASP A 51 -0.10 7.96 -25.86
CA ASP A 51 0.74 8.46 -26.95
C ASP A 51 0.44 9.94 -27.24
N LEU A 52 -0.83 10.30 -27.39
CA LEU A 52 -1.24 11.65 -27.73
C LEU A 52 -0.86 12.68 -26.65
N VAL A 53 -1.12 12.38 -25.38
CA VAL A 53 -0.80 13.31 -24.27
C VAL A 53 0.71 13.42 -24.09
N SER A 54 1.44 12.31 -24.20
CA SER A 54 2.90 12.33 -24.06
C SER A 54 3.58 13.07 -25.23
N ARG A 55 3.02 12.98 -26.44
CA ARG A 55 3.47 13.82 -27.58
C ARG A 55 3.26 15.30 -27.32
N ALA A 56 2.09 15.66 -26.79
CA ALA A 56 1.79 17.05 -26.45
C ALA A 56 2.76 17.58 -25.37
N ALA A 57 3.16 16.75 -24.41
CA ALA A 57 4.19 17.07 -23.43
C ALA A 57 5.57 17.26 -24.10
N GLY A 58 5.95 16.34 -25.00
CA GLY A 58 7.21 16.43 -25.73
C GLY A 58 7.35 17.69 -26.60
N GLU A 59 6.28 18.11 -27.30
CA GLU A 59 6.26 19.39 -28.05
C GLU A 59 6.48 20.62 -27.17
N ARG A 60 6.29 20.49 -25.86
CA ARG A 60 6.49 21.54 -24.86
C ARG A 60 7.76 21.35 -24.04
N GLU A 61 8.65 20.46 -24.46
CA GLU A 61 9.90 20.13 -23.76
C GLU A 61 9.65 19.75 -22.29
N THR A 62 8.54 19.05 -22.03
CA THR A 62 8.16 18.58 -20.70
C THR A 62 7.80 17.09 -20.74
N ALA A 63 7.46 16.53 -19.58
CA ALA A 63 7.13 15.13 -19.42
C ALA A 63 5.79 14.94 -18.71
N LEU A 64 5.11 13.82 -19.00
CA LEU A 64 3.96 13.35 -18.26
C LEU A 64 4.42 12.38 -17.17
N VAL A 65 4.08 12.66 -15.91
CA VAL A 65 4.35 11.73 -14.80
C VAL A 65 3.02 11.29 -14.22
N LEU A 66 2.75 9.98 -14.27
CA LEU A 66 1.59 9.38 -13.62
C LEU A 66 1.98 8.91 -12.22
N PHE A 67 1.24 9.32 -11.20
CA PHE A 67 1.37 8.82 -9.85
C PHE A 67 0.10 8.02 -9.52
N ILE A 68 0.26 6.74 -9.21
CA ILE A 68 -0.86 5.87 -8.84
C ILE A 68 -0.54 5.20 -7.52
N ASP A 69 -1.31 5.52 -6.50
CA ASP A 69 -1.24 4.86 -5.20
C ASP A 69 -2.13 3.62 -5.19
N GLU A 70 -1.79 2.66 -4.34
CA GLU A 70 -2.53 1.42 -4.12
C GLU A 70 -2.85 0.62 -5.40
N LEU A 71 -1.86 0.55 -6.31
CA LEU A 71 -1.99 -0.05 -7.65
C LEU A 71 -2.43 -1.52 -7.60
N GLN A 72 -2.23 -2.22 -6.48
CA GLN A 72 -2.65 -3.62 -6.30
C GLN A 72 -4.17 -3.84 -6.36
N TYR A 73 -4.98 -2.79 -6.23
CA TYR A 73 -6.43 -2.86 -6.35
C TYR A 73 -6.94 -2.73 -7.79
N VAL A 74 -6.07 -2.30 -8.72
CA VAL A 74 -6.42 -2.23 -10.15
C VAL A 74 -6.62 -3.63 -10.69
N ALA A 75 -7.70 -3.84 -11.44
CA ALA A 75 -7.99 -5.17 -11.99
C ALA A 75 -6.90 -5.60 -12.97
N GLU A 76 -6.61 -6.91 -13.02
CA GLU A 76 -5.50 -7.43 -13.83
C GLU A 76 -5.59 -7.02 -15.32
N ARG A 77 -6.80 -6.99 -15.88
CA ARG A 77 -7.05 -6.53 -17.26
C ARG A 77 -6.72 -5.05 -17.47
N GLU A 78 -7.04 -4.20 -16.50
CA GLU A 78 -6.78 -2.76 -16.57
C GLU A 78 -5.29 -2.46 -16.37
N LEU A 79 -4.67 -3.17 -15.43
CA LEU A 79 -3.23 -3.12 -15.20
C LEU A 79 -2.47 -3.59 -16.46
N ALA A 80 -2.93 -4.65 -17.11
CA ALA A 80 -2.40 -5.12 -18.38
C ALA A 80 -2.47 -4.05 -19.48
N ALA A 81 -3.61 -3.37 -19.63
CA ALA A 81 -3.78 -2.27 -20.58
C ALA A 81 -2.82 -1.10 -20.29
N LEU A 82 -2.70 -0.69 -19.02
CA LEU A 82 -1.78 0.36 -18.58
C LEU A 82 -0.31 0.00 -18.90
N ILE A 83 0.10 -1.22 -18.60
CA ILE A 83 1.45 -1.71 -18.89
C ILE A 83 1.70 -1.74 -20.40
N THR A 84 0.72 -2.16 -21.21
CA THR A 84 0.84 -2.12 -22.68
C THR A 84 1.00 -0.70 -23.19
N ALA A 85 0.19 0.25 -22.71
CA ALA A 85 0.27 1.65 -23.12
C ALA A 85 1.63 2.28 -22.79
N LEU A 86 2.14 2.05 -21.57
CA LEU A 86 3.47 2.52 -21.16
C LEU A 86 4.59 1.86 -21.96
N HIS A 87 4.45 0.57 -22.30
CA HIS A 87 5.41 -0.12 -23.14
C HIS A 87 5.49 0.48 -24.55
N ARG A 88 4.33 0.76 -25.17
CA ARG A 88 4.24 1.44 -26.47
C ARG A 88 4.82 2.84 -26.42
N ALA A 89 4.51 3.60 -25.37
CA ALA A 89 5.04 4.94 -25.17
C ALA A 89 6.58 4.93 -25.09
N ARG A 90 7.16 3.97 -24.36
CA ARG A 90 8.62 3.76 -24.30
C ARG A 90 9.22 3.42 -25.66
N GLN A 91 8.57 2.56 -26.45
CA GLN A 91 9.04 2.20 -27.81
C GLN A 91 9.02 3.39 -28.77
N ASN A 92 8.15 4.36 -28.54
CA ASN A 92 8.00 5.57 -29.34
C ASN A 92 8.75 6.79 -28.76
N ASP A 93 9.68 6.56 -27.83
CA ASP A 93 10.48 7.59 -27.15
C ASP A 93 9.63 8.73 -26.56
N ARG A 94 8.45 8.38 -26.01
CA ARG A 94 7.55 9.36 -25.40
C ARG A 94 8.04 9.78 -24.03
N PRO A 95 7.98 11.09 -23.67
CA PRO A 95 8.40 11.58 -22.36
C PRO A 95 7.31 11.32 -21.32
N ILE A 96 7.10 10.05 -20.96
CA ILE A 96 6.17 9.63 -19.92
C ILE A 96 6.82 8.65 -18.95
N THR A 97 6.45 8.76 -17.67
CA THR A 97 6.78 7.75 -16.66
C THR A 97 5.61 7.52 -15.71
N LEU A 98 5.65 6.39 -15.00
CA LEU A 98 4.71 5.99 -13.95
C LEU A 98 5.48 5.76 -12.66
N VAL A 99 5.00 6.35 -11.58
CA VAL A 99 5.37 6.03 -10.20
C VAL A 99 4.17 5.36 -9.55
N GLY A 100 4.31 4.07 -9.25
CA GLY A 100 3.28 3.27 -8.61
C GLY A 100 3.67 2.93 -7.18
N ALA A 101 2.71 3.01 -6.26
CA ALA A 101 2.81 2.45 -4.91
C ALA A 101 1.81 1.31 -4.74
N GLY A 102 2.16 0.36 -3.87
CA GLY A 102 1.26 -0.72 -3.54
C GLY A 102 1.88 -1.80 -2.67
N LEU A 103 1.02 -2.73 -2.25
CA LEU A 103 1.42 -3.85 -1.38
C LEU A 103 2.39 -4.81 -2.09
N PRO A 104 3.19 -5.62 -1.35
CA PRO A 104 4.23 -6.49 -1.92
C PRO A 104 3.77 -7.43 -3.04
N GLN A 105 2.49 -7.84 -3.06
CA GLN A 105 1.95 -8.68 -4.14
C GLN A 105 1.89 -8.00 -5.51
N LEU A 106 2.00 -6.67 -5.57
CA LEU A 106 1.91 -5.89 -6.80
C LEU A 106 2.92 -6.37 -7.85
N VAL A 107 4.14 -6.71 -7.43
CA VAL A 107 5.19 -7.22 -8.33
C VAL A 107 4.70 -8.46 -9.09
N GLY A 108 4.12 -9.42 -8.35
CA GLY A 108 3.57 -10.64 -8.94
C GLY A 108 2.31 -10.40 -9.78
N GLN A 109 1.46 -9.44 -9.41
CA GLN A 109 0.30 -9.04 -10.21
C GLN A 109 0.73 -8.43 -11.55
N MET A 110 1.73 -7.54 -11.56
CA MET A 110 2.25 -6.91 -12.78
C MET A 110 2.87 -7.95 -13.73
N GLY A 111 3.64 -8.91 -13.20
CA GLY A 111 4.23 -10.00 -13.99
C GLY A 111 3.18 -10.94 -14.60
N ARG A 112 2.08 -11.24 -13.87
CA ARG A 112 0.94 -12.00 -14.43
C ARG A 112 0.20 -11.21 -15.51
N ALA A 113 -0.05 -9.92 -15.28
CA ALA A 113 -0.75 -9.06 -16.23
C ALA A 113 0.01 -8.96 -17.57
N LYS A 114 1.34 -8.75 -17.53
CA LYS A 114 2.22 -8.83 -18.71
C LYS A 114 3.61 -9.32 -18.28
N SER A 115 4.08 -10.43 -18.85
CA SER A 115 5.36 -11.06 -18.49
C SER A 115 6.60 -10.18 -18.66
N TYR A 116 6.53 -9.14 -19.50
CA TYR A 116 7.62 -8.19 -19.70
C TYR A 116 7.61 -7.01 -18.72
N ALA A 117 6.61 -6.90 -17.82
CA ALA A 117 6.51 -5.83 -16.84
C ALA A 117 7.74 -5.77 -15.93
N GLU A 118 8.30 -6.93 -15.55
CA GLU A 118 9.51 -7.04 -14.73
C GLU A 118 10.73 -6.36 -15.33
N ARG A 119 10.77 -6.18 -16.67
CA ARG A 119 11.85 -5.50 -17.41
C ARG A 119 11.50 -4.06 -17.77
N LEU A 120 10.24 -3.67 -17.60
CA LEU A 120 9.74 -2.35 -17.92
C LEU A 120 9.82 -1.39 -16.73
N PHE A 121 9.63 -1.91 -15.51
CA PHE A 121 9.57 -1.13 -14.28
C PHE A 121 10.74 -1.42 -13.34
N LEU A 122 11.04 -0.44 -12.49
CA LEU A 122 11.90 -0.61 -11.34
C LEU A 122 11.03 -0.89 -10.12
N PHE A 123 11.33 -1.95 -9.38
CA PHE A 123 10.62 -2.30 -8.15
C PHE A 123 11.50 -1.99 -6.95
N ALA A 124 11.09 -1.01 -6.14
CA ALA A 124 11.73 -0.66 -4.89
C ALA A 124 10.83 -1.12 -3.72
N SER A 125 11.42 -1.85 -2.77
CA SER A 125 10.72 -2.22 -1.54
C SER A 125 10.88 -1.10 -0.51
N ILE A 126 9.77 -0.68 0.10
CA ILE A 126 9.76 0.28 1.21
C ILE A 126 9.35 -0.48 2.46
N GLY A 127 10.29 -0.63 3.40
CA GLY A 127 10.07 -1.28 4.69
C GLY A 127 9.90 -0.28 5.84
N PRO A 128 9.97 -0.76 7.09
CA PRO A 128 10.11 0.11 8.26
C PRO A 128 11.31 1.05 8.12
N LEU A 129 11.30 2.14 8.89
CA LEU A 129 12.44 3.07 8.91
C LEU A 129 13.68 2.35 9.44
N ASP A 130 14.85 2.72 8.93
CA ASP A 130 16.10 2.39 9.61
C ASP A 130 16.16 3.13 10.97
N ALA A 131 17.03 2.68 11.86
CA ALA A 131 17.10 3.24 13.21
C ALA A 131 17.44 4.74 13.24
N THR A 132 18.21 5.23 12.26
CA THR A 132 18.59 6.64 12.16
C THR A 132 17.39 7.49 11.75
N ALA A 133 16.66 7.09 10.71
CA ALA A 133 15.44 7.75 10.27
C ALA A 133 14.31 7.65 11.31
N ALA A 134 14.17 6.51 11.98
CA ALA A 134 13.20 6.32 13.06
C ALA A 134 13.48 7.24 14.25
N THR A 135 14.75 7.34 14.66
CA THR A 135 15.19 8.27 15.72
C THR A 135 14.89 9.70 15.32
N ALA A 136 15.27 10.12 14.11
CA ALA A 136 15.03 11.47 13.60
C ALA A 136 13.53 11.82 13.55
N ALA A 137 12.69 10.86 13.16
CA ALA A 137 11.23 11.02 13.11
C ALA A 137 10.59 11.26 14.49
N LEU A 138 11.22 10.79 15.57
CA LEU A 138 10.78 11.06 16.95
C LEU A 138 11.41 12.33 17.51
N VAL A 139 12.72 12.48 17.37
CA VAL A 139 13.50 13.53 18.03
C VAL A 139 13.22 14.90 17.43
N HIS A 140 13.22 15.05 16.10
CA HIS A 140 13.10 16.37 15.48
C HIS A 140 11.78 17.08 15.81
N PRO A 141 10.60 16.42 15.80
CA PRO A 141 9.35 17.08 16.22
C PRO A 141 9.38 17.53 17.69
N ILE A 142 10.02 16.75 18.57
CA ILE A 142 10.14 17.07 20.00
C ILE A 142 11.06 18.28 20.21
N GLU A 143 12.18 18.33 19.51
CA GLU A 143 13.13 19.46 19.55
C GLU A 143 12.56 20.74 18.95
N ALA A 144 11.72 20.62 17.91
CA ALA A 144 11.05 21.77 17.30
C ALA A 144 10.09 22.47 18.27
N GLU A 145 9.58 21.76 19.27
CA GLU A 145 8.75 22.28 20.36
C GLU A 145 9.59 22.64 21.61
N GLU A 146 10.89 22.89 21.43
CA GLU A 146 11.84 23.26 22.49
C GLU A 146 11.94 22.24 23.65
N CYS A 147 11.57 20.98 23.38
CA CYS A 147 11.66 19.87 24.31
C CYS A 147 12.82 18.93 23.93
N SER A 148 13.04 17.87 24.71
CA SER A 148 14.00 16.81 24.40
C SER A 148 13.47 15.45 24.87
N ILE A 149 14.05 14.38 24.35
CA ILE A 149 13.74 13.00 24.71
C ILE A 149 15.04 12.25 25.03
N THR A 150 15.01 11.42 26.07
CA THR A 150 16.22 10.70 26.50
C THR A 150 16.55 9.53 25.54
N PRO A 151 17.83 9.16 25.36
CA PRO A 151 18.21 8.09 24.43
C PRO A 151 17.61 6.71 24.74
N ASP A 152 17.39 6.41 26.02
CA ASP A 152 16.70 5.19 26.49
C ASP A 152 15.21 5.21 26.13
N ALA A 153 14.54 6.36 26.22
CA ALA A 153 13.16 6.54 25.76
C ALA A 153 13.03 6.31 24.25
N VAL A 154 13.94 6.88 23.46
CA VAL A 154 14.01 6.64 22.01
C VAL A 154 14.19 5.15 21.73
N THR A 155 15.19 4.52 22.34
CA THR A 155 15.46 3.07 22.16
C THR A 155 14.22 2.24 22.47
N ARG A 156 13.53 2.55 23.58
CA ARG A 156 12.30 1.87 23.99
C ARG A 156 11.18 2.00 22.96
N ILE A 157 10.97 3.20 22.42
CA ILE A 157 9.96 3.43 21.38
C ILE A 157 10.32 2.67 20.09
N LEU A 158 11.58 2.71 19.66
CA LEU A 158 12.02 1.98 18.46
C LEU A 158 11.81 0.47 18.59
N GLU A 159 12.13 -0.11 19.75
CA GLU A 159 11.91 -1.54 20.04
C GLU A 159 10.44 -1.95 19.95
N VAL A 160 9.53 -1.21 20.61
CA VAL A 160 8.11 -1.59 20.65
C VAL A 160 7.39 -1.31 19.34
N THR A 161 7.85 -0.34 18.55
CA THR A 161 7.21 0.05 17.29
C THR A 161 7.76 -0.70 16.07
N GLU A 162 8.86 -1.45 16.24
CA GLU A 162 9.60 -2.09 15.15
C GLU A 162 9.93 -1.10 14.02
N ASN A 163 10.21 0.15 14.38
CA ASN A 163 10.44 1.30 13.48
C ASN A 163 9.32 1.58 12.46
N TYR A 164 8.09 1.13 12.73
CA TYR A 164 6.96 1.38 11.85
C TYR A 164 6.50 2.85 11.97
N PRO A 165 6.50 3.65 10.88
CA PRO A 165 6.28 5.10 10.94
C PRO A 165 5.04 5.54 11.72
N TYR A 166 3.90 4.89 11.48
CA TYR A 166 2.65 5.23 12.16
C TYR A 166 2.69 4.87 13.65
N PHE A 167 3.41 3.80 14.03
CA PHE A 167 3.54 3.41 15.44
C PHE A 167 4.52 4.33 16.16
N LEU A 168 5.61 4.74 15.49
CA LEU A 168 6.50 5.78 16.01
C LEU A 168 5.71 7.06 16.34
N GLN A 169 4.81 7.49 15.45
CA GLN A 169 3.95 8.64 15.68
C GLN A 169 3.02 8.44 16.88
N GLU A 170 2.35 7.29 16.99
CA GLU A 170 1.43 7.03 18.10
C GLU A 170 2.18 6.97 19.44
N TRP A 171 3.32 6.28 19.53
CA TRP A 171 4.12 6.24 20.75
C TRP A 171 4.74 7.60 21.08
N GLY A 172 5.21 8.34 20.07
CA GLY A 172 5.72 9.69 20.25
C GLY A 172 4.66 10.63 20.84
N LYS A 173 3.44 10.61 20.27
CA LYS A 173 2.30 11.38 20.77
C LYS A 173 1.94 11.01 22.21
N GLN A 174 1.78 9.72 22.50
CA GLN A 174 1.34 9.27 23.83
C GLN A 174 2.42 9.55 24.89
N SER A 175 3.70 9.41 24.53
CA SER A 175 4.82 9.72 25.43
C SER A 175 4.90 11.23 25.70
N TRP A 176 4.63 12.05 24.69
CA TRP A 176 4.52 13.50 24.85
C TRP A 176 3.38 13.89 25.79
N GLU A 177 2.20 13.30 25.63
CA GLU A 177 1.03 13.56 26.49
C GLU A 177 1.24 13.06 27.94
N ALA A 178 2.02 12.00 28.13
CA ALA A 178 2.31 11.45 29.45
C ALA A 178 3.39 12.23 30.23
N ALA A 179 4.33 12.84 29.52
CA ALA A 179 5.44 13.55 30.13
C ALA A 179 4.98 14.85 30.79
N ALA A 180 5.26 15.00 32.09
CA ALA A 180 4.93 16.23 32.83
C ALA A 180 5.92 17.38 32.55
N GLN A 181 7.14 17.06 32.12
CA GLN A 181 8.20 18.00 31.82
C GLN A 181 9.21 17.37 30.86
N CYS A 182 10.04 18.20 30.22
CA CYS A 182 11.16 17.74 29.43
C CYS A 182 12.40 17.46 30.32
N PRO A 183 13.27 16.51 29.94
CA PRO A 183 13.15 15.62 28.79
C PRO A 183 12.09 14.51 29.00
N ILE A 184 11.47 14.06 27.92
CA ILE A 184 10.63 12.85 27.91
C ILE A 184 11.53 11.65 28.22
N THR A 185 11.19 10.87 29.23
CA THR A 185 11.99 9.76 29.77
C THR A 185 11.43 8.40 29.39
N ALA A 186 12.21 7.34 29.58
CA ALA A 186 11.73 5.97 29.38
C ALA A 186 10.54 5.63 30.30
N SER A 187 10.47 6.23 31.50
CA SER A 187 9.32 6.08 32.40
C SER A 187 8.05 6.65 31.79
N ASP A 188 8.12 7.78 31.08
CA ASP A 188 6.97 8.38 30.42
C ASP A 188 6.49 7.47 29.27
N VAL A 189 7.42 6.85 28.54
CA VAL A 189 7.11 5.85 27.49
C VAL A 189 6.40 4.63 28.08
N ASP A 190 6.87 4.10 29.21
CA ASP A 190 6.26 2.94 29.85
C ASP A 190 4.86 3.28 30.41
N ILE A 191 4.65 4.50 30.93
CA ILE A 191 3.32 5.00 31.34
C ILE A 191 2.39 5.15 30.12
N ALA A 192 2.92 5.65 28.99
CA ALA A 192 2.18 5.87 27.76
C ALA A 192 1.84 4.57 27.00
N HIS A 193 2.64 3.51 27.17
CA HIS A 193 2.55 2.28 26.38
C HIS A 193 1.14 1.64 26.38
N PRO A 194 0.43 1.47 27.51
CA PRO A 194 -0.93 0.94 27.50
C PRO A 194 -1.92 1.80 26.70
N ALA A 195 -1.79 3.13 26.76
CA ALA A 195 -2.64 4.05 26.03
C ALA A 195 -2.37 3.98 24.52
N ALA A 196 -1.10 3.91 24.11
CA ALA A 196 -0.71 3.71 22.71
C ALA A 196 -1.25 2.40 22.12
N ILE A 197 -1.15 1.30 22.87
CA ILE A 197 -1.72 0.01 22.46
C ILE A 197 -3.25 0.11 22.34
N ALA A 198 -3.93 0.70 23.32
CA ALA A 198 -5.38 0.87 23.28
C ALA A 198 -5.83 1.74 22.09
N ALA A 199 -5.08 2.80 21.76
CA ALA A 199 -5.34 3.65 20.61
C ALA A 199 -5.23 2.88 19.29
N LEU A 200 -4.16 2.09 19.11
CA LEU A 200 -4.01 1.23 17.94
C LEU A 200 -5.09 0.15 17.86
N ASP A 201 -5.38 -0.51 18.98
CA ASP A 201 -6.38 -1.57 19.08
C ASP A 201 -7.78 -1.07 18.73
N GLY A 202 -8.13 0.14 19.17
CA GLY A 202 -9.43 0.76 18.92
C GLY A 202 -9.59 1.42 17.54
N SER A 203 -8.48 1.71 16.86
CA SER A 203 -8.49 2.39 15.55
C SER A 203 -7.86 1.52 14.46
N PHE A 204 -6.54 1.59 14.31
CA PHE A 204 -5.77 1.02 13.21
C PHE A 204 -5.96 -0.50 13.07
N PHE A 205 -5.90 -1.25 14.17
CA PHE A 205 -6.11 -2.70 14.13
C PHE A 205 -7.59 -3.06 14.04
N ARG A 206 -8.47 -2.34 14.74
CA ARG A 206 -9.91 -2.61 14.72
C ARG A 206 -10.50 -2.55 13.32
N VAL A 207 -10.18 -1.51 12.56
CA VAL A 207 -10.70 -1.30 11.21
C VAL A 207 -10.30 -2.45 10.27
N ARG A 208 -9.10 -3.01 10.45
CA ARG A 208 -8.64 -4.17 9.67
C ARG A 208 -9.35 -5.44 10.12
N PHE A 209 -9.46 -5.64 11.43
CA PHE A 209 -10.10 -6.81 12.03
C PHE A 209 -11.59 -6.94 11.67
N ASP A 210 -12.33 -5.83 11.67
CA ASP A 210 -13.77 -5.85 11.41
C ASP A 210 -14.12 -6.19 9.96
N ARG A 211 -13.17 -6.03 9.02
CA ARG A 211 -13.30 -6.46 7.62
C ARG A 211 -13.10 -7.97 7.42
N LEU A 212 -12.71 -8.70 8.47
CA LEU A 212 -12.41 -10.13 8.39
C LEU A 212 -13.63 -10.99 8.70
N THR A 213 -13.80 -12.04 7.91
CA THR A 213 -14.74 -13.11 8.17
C THR A 213 -14.29 -13.93 9.39
N PRO A 214 -15.20 -14.69 10.04
CA PRO A 214 -14.83 -15.55 11.16
C PRO A 214 -13.73 -16.58 10.83
N SER A 215 -13.71 -17.09 9.59
CA SER A 215 -12.68 -18.04 9.15
C SER A 215 -11.31 -17.39 8.99
N GLU A 216 -11.26 -16.16 8.48
CA GLU A 216 -10.03 -15.38 8.36
C GLU A 216 -9.49 -15.00 9.73
N LYS A 217 -10.36 -14.57 10.66
CA LYS A 217 -9.98 -14.27 12.05
C LYS A 217 -9.31 -15.45 12.74
N ARG A 218 -9.89 -16.66 12.63
CA ARG A 218 -9.28 -17.90 13.17
C ARG A 218 -7.93 -18.22 12.54
N TYR A 219 -7.77 -17.99 11.24
CA TYR A 219 -6.50 -18.21 10.55
C TYR A 219 -5.40 -17.27 11.06
N LEU A 220 -5.70 -15.97 11.17
CA LEU A 220 -4.76 -15.00 11.74
C LEU A 220 -4.50 -15.25 13.23
N ARG A 221 -5.51 -15.72 13.98
CA ARG A 221 -5.35 -16.08 15.39
C ARG A 221 -4.39 -17.26 15.56
N ALA A 222 -4.49 -18.27 14.70
CA ALA A 222 -3.56 -19.39 14.67
C ALA A 222 -2.13 -18.94 14.33
N MET A 223 -1.96 -18.04 13.36
CA MET A 223 -0.66 -17.42 13.10
C MET A 223 -0.11 -16.73 14.35
N ALA A 224 -0.96 -15.99 15.08
CA ALA A 224 -0.56 -15.31 16.30
C ALA A 224 -0.20 -16.26 17.47
N ASP A 225 -0.71 -17.50 17.51
CA ASP A 225 -0.32 -18.51 18.50
C ASP A 225 1.07 -19.10 18.22
N LEU A 226 1.42 -19.23 16.94
CA LEU A 226 2.70 -19.82 16.52
C LEU A 226 3.90 -18.93 16.82
N GLY A 227 3.67 -17.67 17.21
CA GLY A 227 4.70 -16.70 17.57
C GLY A 227 4.97 -15.66 16.49
N PRO A 228 5.92 -14.73 16.75
CA PRO A 228 6.24 -13.65 15.83
C PRO A 228 6.96 -14.16 14.57
N GLY A 229 6.81 -13.43 13.46
CA GLY A 229 7.51 -13.68 12.20
C GLY A 229 6.78 -14.61 11.22
N PRO A 230 7.47 -15.07 10.15
CA PRO A 230 6.86 -15.90 9.13
C PRO A 230 6.49 -17.31 9.64
N CYS A 231 5.22 -17.68 9.52
CA CYS A 231 4.70 -19.00 9.87
C CYS A 231 4.67 -19.91 8.63
N SER A 232 4.98 -21.19 8.80
CA SER A 232 4.82 -22.18 7.71
C SER A 232 3.33 -22.54 7.53
N SER A 233 2.94 -22.78 6.28
CA SER A 233 1.55 -23.20 5.96
C SER A 233 1.18 -24.52 6.62
N THR A 234 2.15 -25.39 6.88
CA THR A 234 1.96 -26.67 7.59
C THR A 234 1.73 -26.45 9.07
N ALA A 235 2.51 -25.60 9.74
CA ALA A 235 2.32 -25.30 11.16
C ALA A 235 0.94 -24.69 11.44
N ILE A 236 0.47 -23.77 10.58
CA ILE A 236 -0.88 -23.19 10.71
C ILE A 236 -1.96 -24.28 10.52
N ALA A 237 -1.75 -25.18 9.56
CA ALA A 237 -2.67 -26.27 9.27
C ALA A 237 -2.76 -27.27 10.43
N ASP A 238 -1.62 -27.61 11.04
CA ASP A 238 -1.54 -28.50 12.20
C ASP A 238 -2.20 -27.87 13.42
N HIS A 239 -1.95 -26.58 13.69
CA HIS A 239 -2.60 -25.82 14.78
C HIS A 239 -4.12 -25.78 14.63
N LEU A 240 -4.61 -25.61 13.40
CA LEU A 240 -6.04 -25.58 13.10
C LEU A 240 -6.65 -26.96 12.84
N GLN A 241 -5.87 -28.04 12.96
CA GLN A 241 -6.29 -29.43 12.74
C GLN A 241 -7.02 -29.65 11.40
N ARG A 242 -6.55 -28.99 10.33
CA ARG A 242 -7.16 -29.06 8.99
C ARG A 242 -6.08 -29.16 7.93
N LYS A 243 -6.40 -29.75 6.78
CA LYS A 243 -5.44 -29.86 5.66
C LYS A 243 -5.03 -28.48 5.16
N ALA A 244 -3.74 -28.27 4.92
CA ALA A 244 -3.18 -27.02 4.39
C ALA A 244 -3.85 -26.57 3.08
N SER A 245 -4.22 -27.53 2.21
CA SER A 245 -4.93 -27.26 0.95
C SER A 245 -6.30 -26.59 1.13
N SER A 246 -6.94 -26.75 2.30
CA SER A 246 -8.24 -26.15 2.59
C SER A 246 -8.18 -24.66 2.89
N PHE A 247 -6.98 -24.10 3.13
CA PHE A 247 -6.79 -22.68 3.45
C PHE A 247 -6.45 -21.81 2.23
N GLY A 248 -6.37 -22.37 1.02
CA GLY A 248 -6.08 -21.62 -0.21
C GLY A 248 -6.96 -20.38 -0.39
N PRO A 249 -8.31 -20.50 -0.35
CA PRO A 249 -9.20 -19.35 -0.48
C PRO A 249 -9.07 -18.32 0.65
N VAL A 250 -8.92 -18.78 1.90
CA VAL A 250 -8.75 -17.90 3.07
C VAL A 250 -7.47 -17.09 2.95
N ARG A 251 -6.36 -17.75 2.59
CA ARG A 251 -5.07 -17.10 2.39
C ARG A 251 -5.11 -16.09 1.24
N ALA A 252 -5.72 -16.45 0.11
CA ALA A 252 -5.88 -15.55 -1.02
C ALA A 252 -6.68 -14.28 -0.63
N SER A 253 -7.76 -14.45 0.12
CA SER A 253 -8.57 -13.33 0.62
C SER A 253 -7.79 -12.45 1.60
N LEU A 254 -7.03 -13.04 2.53
CA LEU A 254 -6.19 -12.30 3.47
C LEU A 254 -5.05 -11.53 2.78
N VAL A 255 -4.44 -12.09 1.74
CA VAL A 255 -3.44 -11.40 0.90
C VAL A 255 -4.10 -10.22 0.17
N ALA A 256 -5.28 -10.43 -0.42
CA ALA A 256 -6.01 -9.38 -1.12
C ALA A 256 -6.42 -8.22 -0.18
N LYS A 257 -6.77 -8.54 1.07
CA LYS A 257 -7.05 -7.54 2.13
C LYS A 257 -5.79 -6.92 2.73
N GLY A 258 -4.59 -7.33 2.30
CA GLY A 258 -3.33 -6.83 2.80
C GLY A 258 -3.08 -7.17 4.27
N MET A 259 -3.60 -8.29 4.77
CA MET A 259 -3.38 -8.75 6.14
C MET A 259 -2.12 -9.59 6.29
N ILE A 260 -1.79 -10.33 5.23
CA ILE A 260 -0.63 -11.23 5.18
C ILE A 260 0.06 -11.13 3.82
N TYR A 261 1.33 -11.51 3.78
CA TYR A 261 2.09 -11.70 2.56
C TYR A 261 2.94 -12.97 2.64
N THR A 262 3.53 -13.36 1.51
CA THR A 262 4.37 -14.57 1.39
C THR A 262 5.83 -14.16 1.22
N PRO A 263 6.64 -14.15 2.29
CA PRO A 263 8.06 -13.79 2.21
C PRO A 263 8.93 -14.87 1.55
N GLY A 264 8.47 -16.12 1.55
CA GLY A 264 9.19 -17.28 1.00
C GLY A 264 8.24 -18.44 0.70
N TYR A 265 8.73 -19.46 0.00
CA TYR A 265 7.91 -20.60 -0.41
C TYR A 265 7.26 -21.28 0.81
N GLY A 266 5.92 -21.35 0.82
CA GLY A 266 5.15 -21.98 1.88
C GLY A 266 5.06 -21.18 3.19
N GLN A 267 5.63 -19.97 3.26
CA GLN A 267 5.59 -19.11 4.44
C GLN A 267 4.53 -18.02 4.33
N THR A 268 4.05 -17.54 5.47
CA THR A 268 3.07 -16.47 5.58
C THR A 268 3.43 -15.58 6.76
N ALA A 269 3.47 -14.27 6.56
CA ALA A 269 3.75 -13.29 7.60
C ALA A 269 2.69 -12.19 7.61
N PHE A 270 2.46 -11.56 8.75
CA PHE A 270 1.63 -10.36 8.84
C PHE A 270 2.27 -9.21 8.05
N THR A 271 1.45 -8.39 7.41
CA THR A 271 1.92 -7.19 6.69
C THR A 271 2.26 -6.02 7.61
N VAL A 272 1.69 -6.02 8.82
CA VAL A 272 1.91 -4.97 9.81
C VAL A 272 2.40 -5.58 11.13
N PRO A 273 3.43 -5.00 11.77
CA PRO A 273 3.89 -5.44 13.08
C PRO A 273 2.80 -5.31 14.15
N LEU A 274 3.00 -6.00 15.29
CA LEU A 274 2.09 -6.04 16.45
C LEU A 274 0.67 -6.57 16.18
N PHE A 275 0.32 -6.92 14.94
CA PHE A 275 -1.00 -7.42 14.61
C PHE A 275 -1.26 -8.80 15.24
N ASP A 276 -0.23 -9.62 15.40
CA ASP A 276 -0.29 -10.89 16.14
C ASP A 276 -0.66 -10.66 17.61
N ALA A 277 -0.02 -9.68 18.26
CA ALA A 277 -0.30 -9.31 19.64
C ALA A 277 -1.73 -8.78 19.78
N PHE A 278 -2.19 -7.96 18.83
CA PHE A 278 -3.59 -7.54 18.75
C PHE A 278 -4.54 -8.73 18.60
N MET A 279 -4.25 -9.71 17.73
CA MET A 279 -5.09 -10.89 17.55
C MET A 279 -5.24 -11.68 18.87
N ARG A 280 -4.16 -11.83 19.66
CA ARG A 280 -4.22 -12.47 20.99
C ARG A 280 -5.10 -11.71 21.98
N ARG A 281 -5.07 -10.37 21.96
CA ARG A 281 -5.92 -9.53 22.82
C ARG A 281 -7.39 -9.52 22.38
N ALA A 282 -7.64 -9.45 21.08
CA ALA A 282 -8.99 -9.37 20.50
C ALA A 282 -9.72 -10.71 20.48
N MET A 283 -8.98 -11.83 20.48
CA MET A 283 -9.50 -13.20 20.51
C MET A 283 -8.75 -14.03 21.55
N PRO A 284 -9.04 -13.85 22.85
CA PRO A 284 -8.30 -14.50 23.94
C PRO A 284 -8.48 -16.03 23.96
N GLU A 285 -9.64 -16.52 23.51
CA GLU A 285 -9.90 -17.95 23.28
C GLU A 285 -9.63 -18.25 21.80
N GLY A 286 -8.55 -18.98 21.52
CA GLY A 286 -8.07 -19.34 20.18
C GLY A 286 -8.90 -20.42 19.50
#